data_AF-A0A9X3E0T0-F1
#
_entry.id   AF-A0A9X3E0T0-F1
#
_cell.length_a   1.000
_cell.length_b   1.000
_cell.length_c   1.000
_cell.angle_alpha   90.00
_cell.angle_beta   90.00
_cell.angle_gamma   90.00
#
_symmetry.space_group_name_H-M   'P 1'
#
loop_
_entity.id
_entity.type
_entity.pdbx_description
1 polymer ?
#
loop_
_entity_poly.entity_id
_entity_poly.type
_entity_poly.pdbx_seq_one_letter_code
_entity_poly.pdbx_strand_id
1 'polypeptide(L)'
;MAWRRERSWPDGYVHLLLQAVLAPEAQAKAAWQAWQARRNFDDIVWTEMRLLASLSVRLPQLDPETPLRPRIDGLTKQLWTKTQLSLRETASAFDRLAADRIPFLVFKGGAQYAEGLAAATRRIMGDVDILVRPEDTVRALDSLAADGWTATNGESFEYLRELANVRLSGNFKKGERGEIDLHNSPFHFARIQPLLDEAMWRSAQNAKLALRPILVPAPTDATLLLLAHSATSESGDWAIDLAARIDRQAIDWALLASMAHQRGLVPACLAGLRYARQELSLPVPDAALAAMASRPAPFGERLKYWSNVRDRSDRNLFEKAGNRLADRLLRHQGFSLIVKDRRAITVTRPRIPFRWLLGLAKPVEGLPDGRSLLHTLTLRQPRRSLILKLTLEAPAMSRRLFFDITCNGVAIARLRSRAGGRGAGREVSRTFHLPLPNGLVGDISVAINARPVRFIPPDATDREAAALGPTPFQLAGVWTA
;
A
#
# COMPACT_ATOMS: atom_id res chain seq x y z
N MET A 1 0.95 37.61 -13.55
CA MET A 1 0.31 36.46 -14.24
C MET A 1 -0.44 35.65 -13.20
N ALA A 2 -1.78 35.56 -13.31
CA ALA A 2 -2.57 34.70 -12.44
C ALA A 2 -2.20 33.23 -12.72
N TRP A 3 -1.55 32.59 -11.75
CA TRP A 3 -1.15 31.19 -11.85
C TRP A 3 -2.40 30.31 -11.86
N ARG A 4 -2.53 29.42 -12.85
CA ARG A 4 -3.60 28.41 -12.84
C ARG A 4 -3.36 27.45 -11.69
N ARG A 5 -4.38 27.21 -10.85
CA ARG A 5 -4.40 26.20 -9.78
C ARG A 5 -3.74 24.91 -10.27
N GLU A 6 -2.77 24.41 -9.51
CA GLU A 6 -2.13 23.16 -9.89
C GLU A 6 -3.09 22.00 -9.71
N ARG A 7 -3.04 21.06 -10.66
CA ARG A 7 -3.97 19.94 -10.73
C ARG A 7 -3.89 19.03 -9.48
N SER A 8 -2.74 18.94 -8.84
CA SER A 8 -2.50 18.06 -7.70
C SER A 8 -2.91 18.64 -6.36
N TRP A 9 -3.35 19.89 -6.33
CA TRP A 9 -3.78 20.48 -5.08
C TRP A 9 -5.10 19.83 -4.65
N PRO A 10 -5.24 19.52 -3.34
CA PRO A 10 -6.51 19.07 -2.80
C PRO A 10 -7.65 20.00 -3.24
N ASP A 11 -8.82 19.44 -3.50
CA ASP A 11 -10.02 20.17 -3.90
C ASP A 11 -11.23 19.86 -3.00
N GLY A 12 -12.36 20.49 -3.33
CA GLY A 12 -13.63 20.31 -2.63
C GLY A 12 -13.54 20.47 -1.11
N TYR A 13 -14.10 19.49 -0.40
CA TYR A 13 -14.24 19.49 1.06
C TYR A 13 -12.89 19.35 1.77
N VAL A 14 -11.96 18.56 1.21
CA VAL A 14 -10.63 18.35 1.80
C VAL A 14 -9.86 19.67 1.84
N HIS A 15 -9.88 20.46 0.77
CA HIS A 15 -9.24 21.77 0.74
C HIS A 15 -9.82 22.74 1.77
N LEU A 16 -11.14 22.80 1.90
CA LEU A 16 -11.80 23.67 2.88
C LEU A 16 -11.43 23.27 4.32
N LEU A 17 -11.40 21.98 4.63
CA LEU A 17 -10.97 21.49 5.93
C LEU A 17 -9.48 21.78 6.20
N LEU A 18 -8.62 21.65 5.20
CA LEU A 18 -7.20 22.01 5.36
C LEU A 18 -7.00 23.49 5.65
N GLN A 19 -7.74 24.37 4.98
CA GLN A 19 -7.73 25.80 5.30
C GLN A 19 -8.25 26.06 6.71
N ALA A 20 -9.36 25.43 7.10
CA ALA A 20 -9.89 25.56 8.45
C ALA A 20 -8.88 25.09 9.53
N VAL A 21 -8.10 24.04 9.25
CA VAL A 21 -7.09 23.51 10.18
C VAL A 21 -5.84 24.39 10.22
N LEU A 22 -5.32 24.85 9.08
CA LEU A 22 -3.95 25.38 8.97
C LEU A 22 -3.85 26.87 8.66
N ALA A 23 -4.87 27.47 8.03
CA ALA A 23 -4.79 28.85 7.57
C ALA A 23 -4.94 29.87 8.74
N PRO A 24 -4.55 31.15 8.53
CA PRO A 24 -4.81 32.24 9.46
C PRO A 24 -6.30 32.35 9.78
N GLU A 25 -6.62 32.86 10.97
CA GLU A 25 -7.96 32.78 11.57
C GLU A 25 -9.10 33.23 10.65
N ALA A 26 -8.98 34.37 9.98
CA ALA A 26 -10.01 34.88 9.07
C ALA A 26 -10.29 33.92 7.90
N GLN A 27 -9.23 33.38 7.29
CA GLN A 27 -9.34 32.43 6.19
C GLN A 27 -9.88 31.08 6.68
N ALA A 28 -9.40 30.61 7.83
CA ALA A 28 -9.85 29.36 8.45
C ALA A 28 -11.34 29.40 8.80
N LYS A 29 -11.83 30.51 9.35
CA LYS A 29 -13.25 30.72 9.66
C LYS A 29 -14.12 30.71 8.41
N ALA A 30 -13.71 31.43 7.37
CA ALA A 30 -14.42 31.44 6.08
C ALA A 30 -14.48 30.05 5.44
N ALA A 31 -13.37 29.30 5.49
CA ALA A 31 -13.31 27.94 4.95
C ALA A 31 -14.20 26.97 5.74
N TRP A 32 -14.23 27.07 7.07
CA TRP A 32 -15.12 26.28 7.93
C TRP A 32 -16.60 26.55 7.62
N GLN A 33 -16.99 27.82 7.49
CA GLN A 33 -18.37 28.20 7.11
C GLN A 33 -18.74 27.67 5.72
N ALA A 34 -17.83 27.79 4.75
CA ALA A 34 -18.04 27.27 3.40
C ALA A 34 -18.17 25.74 3.36
N TRP A 35 -17.44 25.02 4.23
CA TRP A 35 -17.58 23.57 4.36
C TRP A 35 -18.95 23.21 4.93
N GLN A 36 -19.37 23.83 6.05
CA GLN A 36 -20.68 23.59 6.66
C GLN A 36 -21.84 23.86 5.70
N ALA A 37 -21.75 24.91 4.87
CA ALA A 37 -22.80 25.26 3.91
C ALA A 37 -22.95 24.25 2.75
N ARG A 38 -21.92 23.44 2.47
CA ARG A 38 -21.88 22.56 1.29
C ARG A 38 -21.88 21.08 1.65
N ARG A 39 -21.52 20.74 2.88
CA ARG A 39 -21.27 19.36 3.30
C ARG A 39 -22.21 18.97 4.43
N ASN A 40 -23.08 17.99 4.16
CA ASN A 40 -23.82 17.31 5.21
C ASN A 40 -22.86 16.48 6.07
N PHE A 41 -22.91 16.68 7.39
CA PHE A 41 -22.07 15.98 8.34
C PHE A 41 -22.30 14.46 8.34
N ASP A 42 -23.52 14.01 8.03
CA ASP A 42 -23.85 12.57 8.00
C ASP A 42 -23.21 11.84 6.81
N ASP A 43 -22.78 12.57 5.78
CA ASP A 43 -22.24 12.02 4.54
C ASP A 43 -20.70 12.12 4.45
N ILE A 44 -20.04 12.54 5.54
CA ILE A 44 -18.57 12.72 5.56
C ILE A 44 -17.85 11.38 5.35
N VAL A 45 -16.74 11.43 4.63
CA VAL A 45 -15.90 10.25 4.36
C VAL A 45 -14.69 10.20 5.29
N TRP A 46 -13.99 9.07 5.27
CA TRP A 46 -12.82 8.80 6.11
C TRP A 46 -11.76 9.90 6.08
N THR A 47 -11.45 10.48 4.91
CA THR A 47 -10.46 11.55 4.79
C THR A 47 -10.91 12.83 5.50
N GLU A 48 -12.19 13.20 5.38
CA GLU A 48 -12.78 14.37 6.07
C GLU A 48 -12.82 14.15 7.58
N MET A 49 -13.20 12.95 8.03
CA MET A 49 -13.25 12.60 9.46
C MET A 49 -11.90 12.83 10.16
N ARG A 50 -10.78 12.44 9.54
CA ARG A 50 -9.43 12.65 10.09
C ARG A 50 -9.05 14.13 10.18
N LEU A 51 -9.44 14.94 9.19
CA LEU A 51 -9.19 16.37 9.18
C LEU A 51 -10.07 17.10 10.22
N LEU A 52 -11.32 16.67 10.39
CA LEU A 52 -12.21 17.18 11.45
C LEU A 52 -11.64 16.90 12.85
N ALA A 53 -11.01 15.75 13.06
CA ALA A 53 -10.30 15.46 14.31
C ALA A 53 -9.19 16.48 14.58
N SER A 54 -8.46 16.90 13.54
CA SER A 54 -7.43 17.93 13.67
C SER A 54 -8.02 19.33 13.87
N LEU A 55 -9.11 19.64 13.17
CA LEU A 55 -9.86 20.89 13.30
C LEU A 55 -10.43 21.08 14.71
N SER A 56 -10.76 19.99 15.42
CA SER A 56 -11.32 20.03 16.77
C SER A 56 -10.47 20.85 17.76
N VAL A 57 -9.17 20.99 17.52
CA VAL A 57 -8.25 21.81 18.34
C VAL A 57 -8.52 23.31 18.18
N ARG A 58 -8.90 23.75 16.97
CA ARG A 58 -9.15 25.16 16.64
C ARG A 58 -10.63 25.55 16.66
N LEU A 59 -11.52 24.56 16.73
CA LEU A 59 -12.95 24.77 16.68
C LEU A 59 -13.48 25.71 17.78
N PRO A 60 -13.01 25.66 19.05
CA PRO A 60 -13.42 26.62 20.07
C PRO A 60 -13.18 28.09 19.70
N GLN A 61 -12.15 28.38 18.88
CA GLN A 61 -11.83 29.72 18.45
C GLN A 61 -12.57 30.09 17.16
N LEU A 62 -12.67 29.16 16.20
CA LEU A 62 -13.26 29.44 14.88
C LEU A 62 -14.79 29.55 14.90
N ASP A 63 -15.44 28.70 15.71
CA ASP A 63 -16.90 28.60 15.79
C ASP A 63 -17.33 28.07 17.17
N PRO A 64 -17.29 28.93 18.21
CA PRO A 64 -17.50 28.52 19.61
C PRO A 64 -18.86 27.85 19.86
N GLU A 65 -19.90 28.31 19.17
CA GLU A 65 -21.29 27.90 19.35
C GLU A 65 -21.74 26.84 18.33
N THR A 66 -20.80 26.20 17.63
CA THR A 66 -21.17 25.25 16.58
C THR A 66 -21.96 24.06 17.15
N PRO A 67 -23.15 23.75 16.60
CA PRO A 67 -23.94 22.59 17.04
C PRO A 67 -23.25 21.26 16.71
N LEU A 68 -22.24 21.28 15.82
CA LEU A 68 -21.47 20.08 15.44
C LEU A 68 -20.43 19.67 16.49
N ARG A 69 -20.16 20.53 17.49
CA ARG A 69 -19.07 20.31 18.45
C ARG A 69 -19.13 18.94 19.16
N PRO A 70 -20.26 18.50 19.74
CA PRO A 70 -20.31 17.20 20.41
C PRO A 70 -20.04 16.02 19.46
N ARG A 71 -20.48 16.14 18.20
CA ARG A 71 -20.29 15.11 17.17
C ARG A 71 -18.83 15.01 16.75
N ILE A 72 -18.17 16.15 16.52
CA ILE A 72 -16.74 16.23 16.18
C ILE A 72 -15.88 15.71 17.33
N ASP A 73 -16.19 16.08 18.58
CA ASP A 73 -15.44 15.60 19.74
C ASP A 73 -15.63 14.09 19.95
N GLY A 74 -16.85 13.57 19.77
CA GLY A 74 -17.15 12.14 19.80
C GLY A 74 -16.37 11.37 18.72
N LEU A 75 -16.41 11.85 17.48
CA LEU A 75 -15.63 11.33 16.37
C LEU A 75 -14.13 11.33 16.71
N THR A 76 -13.59 12.46 17.16
CA THR A 76 -12.18 12.61 17.52
C THR A 76 -11.75 11.59 18.57
N LYS A 77 -12.52 11.43 19.64
CA LYS A 77 -12.26 10.44 20.71
C LYS A 77 -12.28 9.02 20.15
N GLN A 78 -13.27 8.67 19.33
CA GLN A 78 -13.39 7.35 18.72
C GLN A 78 -12.18 7.05 17.82
N LEU A 79 -11.79 8.00 16.97
CA LEU A 79 -10.67 7.85 16.04
C LEU A 79 -9.33 7.72 16.77
N TRP A 80 -9.08 8.59 17.74
CA TRP A 80 -7.87 8.54 18.56
C TRP A 80 -7.78 7.21 19.30
N THR A 81 -8.88 6.73 19.88
CA THR A 81 -8.96 5.43 20.56
C THR A 81 -8.62 4.29 19.60
N LYS A 82 -9.17 4.30 18.38
CA LYS A 82 -8.81 3.31 17.34
C LYS A 82 -7.33 3.35 17.01
N THR A 83 -6.73 4.53 16.84
CA THR A 83 -5.29 4.68 16.60
C THR A 83 -4.46 4.09 17.75
N GLN A 84 -4.80 4.37 19.01
CA GLN A 84 -4.06 3.83 20.16
C GLN A 84 -4.15 2.31 20.25
N LEU A 85 -5.33 1.75 19.99
CA LEU A 85 -5.54 0.29 20.02
C LEU A 85 -4.80 -0.40 18.85
N SER A 86 -4.82 0.20 17.66
CA SER A 86 -4.04 -0.28 16.51
C SER A 86 -2.53 -0.25 16.79
N LEU A 87 -2.01 0.86 17.33
CA LEU A 87 -0.60 0.99 17.72
C LEU A 87 -0.17 -0.07 18.73
N ARG A 88 -1.03 -0.38 19.70
CA ARG A 88 -0.76 -1.42 20.71
C ARG A 88 -0.61 -2.80 20.06
N GLU A 89 -1.47 -3.16 19.12
CA GLU A 89 -1.40 -4.46 18.43
C GLU A 89 -0.22 -4.51 17.44
N THR A 90 0.02 -3.42 16.72
CA THR A 90 1.16 -3.27 15.81
C THR A 90 2.51 -3.35 16.52
N ALA A 91 2.59 -2.98 17.80
CA ALA A 91 3.84 -3.04 18.56
C ALA A 91 4.49 -4.44 18.56
N SER A 92 3.71 -5.51 18.44
CA SER A 92 4.25 -6.88 18.32
C SER A 92 5.12 -7.08 17.08
N ALA A 93 4.84 -6.38 15.97
CA ALA A 93 5.71 -6.41 14.79
C ALA A 93 7.09 -5.81 15.08
N PHE A 94 7.15 -4.71 15.84
CA PHE A 94 8.43 -4.09 16.22
C PHE A 94 9.24 -5.01 17.12
N ASP A 95 8.59 -5.56 18.15
CA ASP A 95 9.20 -6.50 19.10
C ASP A 95 9.77 -7.71 18.34
N ARG A 96 9.03 -8.22 17.34
CA ARG A 96 9.42 -9.35 16.53
C ARG A 96 10.60 -9.05 15.58
N LEU A 97 10.54 -7.96 14.82
CA LEU A 97 11.62 -7.55 13.92
C LEU A 97 12.92 -7.27 14.68
N ALA A 98 12.81 -6.65 15.86
CA ALA A 98 13.94 -6.40 16.74
C ALA A 98 14.57 -7.70 17.27
N ALA A 99 13.76 -8.66 17.72
CA ALA A 99 14.23 -9.97 18.19
C ALA A 99 15.00 -10.74 17.10
N ASP A 100 14.53 -10.65 15.86
CA ASP A 100 15.17 -11.30 14.70
C ASP A 100 16.35 -10.48 14.13
N ARG A 101 16.73 -9.36 14.78
CA ARG A 101 17.80 -8.44 14.38
C ARG A 101 17.63 -7.95 12.94
N ILE A 102 16.43 -7.53 12.60
CA ILE A 102 16.09 -6.95 11.30
C ILE A 102 15.99 -5.43 11.49
N PRO A 103 16.91 -4.62 10.92
CA PRO A 103 16.80 -3.18 10.98
C PRO A 103 15.54 -2.70 10.26
N PHE A 104 14.77 -1.83 10.91
CA PHE A 104 13.56 -1.23 10.34
C PHE A 104 13.42 0.24 10.71
N LEU A 105 12.80 0.99 9.82
CA LEU A 105 12.36 2.37 10.01
C LEU A 105 10.84 2.40 10.08
N VAL A 106 10.27 3.28 10.88
CA VAL A 106 8.87 3.69 10.77
C VAL A 106 8.84 5.06 10.11
N PHE A 107 7.97 5.25 9.12
CA PHE A 107 7.88 6.51 8.38
C PHE A 107 6.43 6.98 8.22
N LYS A 108 6.23 8.10 7.50
CA LYS A 108 4.92 8.78 7.34
C LYS A 108 4.25 9.07 8.69
N GLY A 109 2.98 8.71 8.85
CA GLY A 109 2.20 8.99 10.05
C GLY A 109 2.78 8.37 11.32
N GLY A 110 3.39 7.18 11.22
CA GLY A 110 4.04 6.54 12.36
C GLY A 110 5.23 7.32 12.89
N ALA A 111 6.06 7.87 11.98
CA ALA A 111 7.14 8.77 12.37
C ALA A 111 6.61 10.05 13.03
N GLN A 112 5.57 10.66 12.46
CA GLN A 112 4.92 11.86 13.03
C GLN A 112 4.48 11.65 14.49
N TYR A 113 3.98 10.46 14.82
CA TYR A 113 3.64 10.07 16.18
C TYR A 113 4.88 9.87 17.06
N ALA A 114 5.87 9.14 16.56
CA ALA A 114 7.09 8.81 17.30
C ALA A 114 7.93 10.05 17.64
N GLU A 115 7.90 11.08 16.78
CA GLU A 115 8.57 12.37 16.97
C GLU A 115 7.76 13.34 17.86
N GLY A 116 6.58 12.95 18.33
CA GLY A 116 5.74 13.80 19.20
C GLY A 116 5.08 14.98 18.47
N LEU A 117 5.05 14.97 17.13
CA LEU A 117 4.46 16.02 16.32
C LEU A 117 2.94 15.86 16.17
N ALA A 118 2.43 14.62 16.22
CA ALA A 118 1.01 14.32 16.04
C ALA A 118 0.09 14.84 17.15
N ALA A 119 0.61 15.00 18.37
CA ALA A 119 -0.20 15.39 19.54
C ALA A 119 -0.77 16.80 19.41
N ALA A 120 0.02 17.75 18.88
CA ALA A 120 -0.39 19.14 18.73
C ALA A 120 -1.57 19.32 17.75
N THR A 121 -1.66 18.44 16.76
CA THR A 121 -2.67 18.53 15.69
C THR A 121 -3.76 17.48 15.82
N ARG A 122 -3.78 16.65 16.87
CA ARG A 122 -4.69 15.48 17.01
C ARG A 122 -4.74 14.61 15.73
N ARG A 123 -3.61 14.52 15.03
CA ARG A 123 -3.46 13.78 13.77
C ARG A 123 -3.87 12.31 13.95
N ILE A 124 -4.78 11.78 13.13
CA ILE A 124 -5.26 10.38 13.24
C ILE A 124 -4.49 9.45 12.31
N MET A 125 -3.71 8.52 12.84
CA MET A 125 -3.00 7.54 12.03
C MET A 125 -3.92 6.39 11.58
N GLY A 126 -3.79 5.96 10.32
CA GLY A 126 -4.53 4.83 9.75
C GLY A 126 -3.80 3.50 9.94
N ASP A 127 -2.60 3.41 9.38
CA ASP A 127 -1.69 2.26 9.41
C ASP A 127 -0.27 2.69 9.81
N VAL A 128 0.59 1.72 10.08
CA VAL A 128 2.01 1.95 10.34
C VAL A 128 2.83 1.50 9.14
N ASP A 129 3.46 2.45 8.46
CA ASP A 129 4.43 2.15 7.42
C ASP A 129 5.79 1.78 8.02
N ILE A 130 6.24 0.56 7.74
CA ILE A 130 7.54 0.02 8.14
C ILE A 130 8.40 -0.11 6.89
N LEU A 131 9.62 0.40 6.93
CA LEU A 131 10.61 0.22 5.87
C LEU A 131 11.72 -0.69 6.37
N VAL A 132 11.98 -1.78 5.64
CA VAL A 132 13.15 -2.65 5.83
C VAL A 132 14.11 -2.49 4.66
N ARG A 133 15.34 -2.97 4.82
CA ARG A 133 16.29 -3.01 3.71
C ARG A 133 15.86 -4.06 2.67
N PRO A 134 16.12 -3.83 1.36
CA PRO A 134 15.79 -4.80 0.31
C PRO A 134 16.26 -6.23 0.62
N GLU A 135 17.50 -6.38 1.08
CA GLU A 135 18.12 -7.65 1.46
C GLU A 135 17.45 -8.34 2.65
N ASP A 136 16.77 -7.59 3.52
CA ASP A 136 16.07 -8.11 4.68
C ASP A 136 14.58 -8.40 4.43
N THR A 137 14.05 -8.05 3.25
CA THR A 137 12.60 -8.17 2.94
C THR A 137 12.06 -9.58 3.22
N VAL A 138 12.77 -10.62 2.76
CA VAL A 138 12.34 -12.03 2.95
C VAL A 138 12.37 -12.40 4.43
N ARG A 139 13.43 -12.02 5.16
CA ARG A 139 13.55 -12.26 6.60
C ARG A 139 12.44 -11.55 7.37
N ALA A 140 12.10 -10.33 7.00
CA ALA A 140 11.01 -9.55 7.61
C ALA A 140 9.65 -10.21 7.38
N LEU A 141 9.39 -10.68 6.16
CA LEU A 141 8.18 -11.45 5.85
C LEU A 141 8.09 -12.72 6.71
N ASP A 142 9.17 -13.49 6.83
CA ASP A 142 9.20 -14.72 7.64
C ASP A 142 8.98 -14.45 9.13
N SER A 143 9.65 -13.40 9.62
CA SER A 143 9.53 -12.90 10.98
C SER A 143 8.08 -12.54 11.34
N LEU A 144 7.42 -11.78 10.46
CA LEU A 144 6.02 -11.38 10.61
C LEU A 144 5.06 -12.57 10.51
N ALA A 145 5.27 -13.48 9.55
CA ALA A 145 4.42 -14.67 9.38
C ALA A 145 4.44 -15.56 10.63
N ALA A 146 5.63 -15.77 11.18
CA ALA A 146 5.84 -16.57 12.39
C ALA A 146 5.29 -15.90 13.66
N ASP A 147 4.98 -14.60 13.61
CA ASP A 147 4.27 -13.86 14.66
C ASP A 147 2.75 -13.77 14.38
N GLY A 148 2.26 -14.45 13.34
CA GLY A 148 0.83 -14.53 13.03
C GLY A 148 0.28 -13.36 12.22
N TRP A 149 1.14 -12.51 11.65
CA TRP A 149 0.71 -11.52 10.67
C TRP A 149 0.27 -12.20 9.38
N THR A 150 -0.72 -11.63 8.73
CA THR A 150 -1.28 -12.15 7.47
C THR A 150 -1.46 -11.02 6.47
N ALA A 151 -1.25 -11.29 5.19
CA ALA A 151 -1.42 -10.25 4.18
C ALA A 151 -2.91 -9.85 4.08
N THR A 152 -3.20 -8.55 4.07
CA THR A 152 -4.57 -8.01 4.02
C THR A 152 -5.35 -8.50 2.81
N ASN A 153 -4.64 -8.66 1.69
CA ASN A 153 -5.19 -9.17 0.45
C ASN A 153 -5.20 -10.70 0.37
N GLY A 154 -4.89 -11.42 1.46
CA GLY A 154 -4.89 -12.88 1.64
C GLY A 154 -3.69 -13.62 1.04
N GLU A 155 -2.66 -12.91 0.55
CA GLU A 155 -1.47 -13.54 -0.07
C GLU A 155 -0.72 -14.43 0.90
N SER A 156 -0.32 -15.63 0.41
CA SER A 156 0.52 -16.52 1.18
C SER A 156 1.93 -15.94 1.29
N PHE A 157 2.64 -16.27 2.37
CA PHE A 157 4.00 -15.77 2.55
C PHE A 157 4.98 -16.38 1.55
N GLU A 158 4.79 -17.64 1.13
CA GLU A 158 5.57 -18.26 0.05
C GLU A 158 5.47 -17.44 -1.24
N TYR A 159 4.27 -16.96 -1.54
CA TYR A 159 4.04 -16.09 -2.68
C TYR A 159 4.68 -14.71 -2.53
N LEU A 160 4.62 -14.14 -1.33
CA LEU A 160 5.22 -12.84 -1.05
C LEU A 160 6.75 -12.87 -1.08
N ARG A 161 7.39 -13.97 -0.65
CA ARG A 161 8.85 -14.17 -0.74
C ARG A 161 9.34 -14.03 -2.18
N GLU A 162 8.66 -14.67 -3.13
CA GLU A 162 9.00 -14.56 -4.56
C GLU A 162 8.80 -13.14 -5.09
N LEU A 163 7.77 -12.45 -4.60
CA LEU A 163 7.52 -11.07 -4.98
C LEU A 163 8.44 -10.07 -4.29
N ALA A 164 9.15 -10.43 -3.22
CA ALA A 164 9.98 -9.50 -2.45
C ALA A 164 11.02 -8.76 -3.31
N ASN A 165 11.50 -9.40 -4.39
CA ASN A 165 12.48 -8.82 -5.32
C ASN A 165 11.88 -7.91 -6.41
N VAL A 166 10.54 -7.82 -6.49
CA VAL A 166 9.82 -7.14 -7.58
C VAL A 166 8.76 -6.17 -7.06
N ARG A 167 8.18 -6.47 -5.89
CA ARG A 167 7.13 -5.70 -5.25
C ARG A 167 7.70 -4.98 -4.04
N LEU A 168 7.47 -3.67 -4.03
CA LEU A 168 8.11 -2.78 -3.07
C LEU A 168 7.35 -2.64 -1.74
N SER A 169 6.07 -3.01 -1.67
CA SER A 169 5.25 -2.84 -0.47
C SER A 169 4.10 -3.84 -0.30
N GLY A 170 3.64 -4.08 0.92
CA GLY A 170 2.52 -4.98 1.25
C GLY A 170 1.85 -4.67 2.59
N ASN A 171 0.51 -4.66 2.59
CA ASN A 171 -0.30 -4.48 3.80
C ASN A 171 -0.52 -5.82 4.52
N PHE A 172 -0.31 -5.82 5.83
CA PHE A 172 -0.50 -6.96 6.71
C PHE A 172 -1.38 -6.60 7.90
N LYS A 173 -2.14 -7.59 8.37
CA LYS A 173 -3.01 -7.51 9.54
C LYS A 173 -2.75 -8.62 10.54
N LYS A 174 -2.98 -8.31 11.80
CA LYS A 174 -2.94 -9.24 12.94
C LYS A 174 -3.95 -8.77 13.98
N GLY A 175 -4.67 -9.70 14.58
CA GLY A 175 -5.69 -9.37 15.58
C GLY A 175 -6.87 -8.58 14.99
N GLU A 176 -7.53 -7.80 15.83
CA GLU A 176 -8.68 -6.98 15.42
C GLU A 176 -8.25 -5.68 14.74
N ARG A 177 -7.10 -5.11 15.13
CA ARG A 177 -6.72 -3.73 14.79
C ARG A 177 -5.27 -3.55 14.38
N GLY A 178 -4.41 -4.55 14.53
CA GLY A 178 -3.04 -4.51 14.03
C GLY A 178 -3.01 -4.38 12.51
N GLU A 179 -2.39 -3.31 12.01
CA GLU A 179 -2.24 -3.05 10.58
C GLU A 179 -0.89 -2.37 10.32
N ILE A 180 -0.10 -2.97 9.42
CA ILE A 180 1.19 -2.46 8.97
C ILE A 180 1.26 -2.49 7.43
N ASP A 181 1.98 -1.54 6.85
CA ASP A 181 2.43 -1.60 5.45
C ASP A 181 3.95 -1.80 5.47
N LEU A 182 4.40 -2.98 5.05
CA LEU A 182 5.83 -3.31 4.96
C LEU A 182 6.35 -2.88 3.59
N HIS A 183 7.33 -1.99 3.58
CA HIS A 183 8.03 -1.48 2.41
C HIS A 183 9.48 -1.95 2.41
N ASN A 184 10.05 -2.14 1.22
CA ASN A 184 11.50 -2.31 1.04
C ASN A 184 12.16 -1.18 0.24
N SER A 185 11.37 -0.17 -0.13
CA SER A 185 11.84 1.08 -0.71
C SER A 185 11.02 2.25 -0.18
N PRO A 186 11.65 3.37 0.20
CA PRO A 186 10.96 4.56 0.68
C PRO A 186 10.12 5.26 -0.39
N PHE A 187 10.47 5.09 -1.67
CA PHE A 187 9.76 5.68 -2.80
C PHE A 187 9.33 4.60 -3.80
N HIS A 188 8.18 4.80 -4.43
CA HIS A 188 7.70 3.90 -5.46
C HIS A 188 8.40 4.13 -6.81
N PHE A 189 8.56 3.03 -7.57
CA PHE A 189 8.99 3.01 -8.97
C PHE A 189 10.37 3.62 -9.19
N ALA A 190 10.48 4.49 -10.21
CA ALA A 190 11.71 5.04 -10.74
C ALA A 190 12.38 6.13 -9.90
N ARG A 191 12.02 6.18 -8.63
CA ARG A 191 12.53 7.12 -7.64
C ARG A 191 13.51 6.44 -6.68
N ILE A 192 13.73 5.13 -6.85
CA ILE A 192 14.73 4.34 -6.13
C ILE A 192 16.12 4.86 -6.51
N GLN A 193 16.89 5.21 -5.50
CA GLN A 193 18.25 5.73 -5.66
C GLN A 193 19.08 5.12 -4.53
N PRO A 194 19.75 3.98 -4.75
CA PRO A 194 20.36 3.21 -3.66
C PRO A 194 21.28 4.03 -2.75
N LEU A 195 22.08 4.93 -3.33
CA LEU A 195 22.97 5.80 -2.55
C LEU A 195 22.22 6.78 -1.64
N LEU A 196 21.09 7.31 -2.11
CA LEU A 196 20.24 8.19 -1.32
C LEU A 196 19.42 7.42 -0.29
N ASP A 197 18.98 6.20 -0.64
CA ASP A 197 18.28 5.31 0.28
C ASP A 197 19.22 4.89 1.43
N GLU A 198 20.47 4.55 1.14
CA GLU A 198 21.52 4.31 2.15
C GLU A 198 21.88 5.57 2.95
N ALA A 199 21.86 6.76 2.33
CA ALA A 199 22.07 8.01 3.06
C ALA A 199 20.96 8.24 4.09
N MET A 200 19.69 8.00 3.73
CA MET A 200 18.55 8.08 4.64
C MET A 200 18.65 7.06 5.78
N TRP A 201 19.09 5.83 5.51
CA TRP A 201 19.34 4.84 6.57
C TRP A 201 20.44 5.27 7.54
N ARG A 202 21.51 5.90 7.03
CA ARG A 202 22.61 6.42 7.87
C ARG A 202 22.21 7.64 8.69
N SER A 203 21.32 8.49 8.18
CA SER A 203 20.82 9.69 8.87
C SER A 203 19.64 9.42 9.80
N ALA A 204 19.10 8.20 9.80
CA ALA A 204 17.95 7.82 10.60
C ALA A 204 18.15 8.11 12.10
N GLN A 205 17.06 8.53 12.75
CA GLN A 205 17.06 8.97 14.14
C GLN A 205 16.34 7.97 15.03
N ASN A 206 16.82 7.81 16.26
CA ASN A 206 16.15 7.02 17.28
C ASN A 206 14.87 7.74 17.75
N ALA A 207 13.78 7.00 17.84
CA ALA A 207 12.51 7.47 18.39
C ALA A 207 11.83 6.36 19.21
N LYS A 208 10.64 6.66 19.75
CA LYS A 208 9.80 5.66 20.41
C LYS A 208 8.38 5.71 19.87
N LEU A 209 7.84 4.55 19.50
CA LEU A 209 6.43 4.40 19.11
C LEU A 209 5.81 3.23 19.86
N ALA A 210 4.62 3.45 20.44
CA ALA A 210 3.98 2.47 21.33
C ALA A 210 4.93 1.95 22.44
N LEU A 211 5.78 2.84 22.98
CA LEU A 211 6.83 2.55 23.97
C LEU A 211 8.00 1.67 23.49
N ARG A 212 8.06 1.32 22.20
CA ARG A 212 9.16 0.53 21.62
C ARG A 212 10.22 1.43 20.98
N PRO A 213 11.52 1.11 21.11
CA PRO A 213 12.55 1.80 20.35
C PRO A 213 12.39 1.48 18.86
N ILE A 214 12.43 2.52 18.05
CA ILE A 214 12.36 2.42 16.58
C ILE A 214 13.32 3.44 15.96
N LEU A 215 13.56 3.31 14.66
CA LEU A 215 14.18 4.35 13.87
C LEU A 215 13.13 5.11 13.04
N VAL A 216 13.36 6.39 12.79
CA VAL A 216 12.58 7.23 11.86
C VAL A 216 13.51 7.97 10.90
N PRO A 217 13.06 8.35 9.69
CA PRO A 217 13.87 9.18 8.80
C PRO A 217 14.21 10.53 9.44
N ALA A 218 15.37 11.10 9.10
CA ALA A 218 15.70 12.46 9.51
C ALA A 218 14.66 13.48 8.98
N PRO A 219 14.47 14.65 9.63
CA PRO A 219 13.44 15.62 9.25
C PRO A 219 13.44 16.02 7.76
N THR A 220 14.62 16.15 7.15
CA THR A 220 14.75 16.49 5.72
C THR A 220 14.25 15.36 4.81
N ASP A 221 14.59 14.10 5.13
CA ASP A 221 14.12 12.91 4.40
C ASP A 221 12.61 12.69 4.59
N ALA A 222 12.13 12.84 5.82
CA ALA A 222 10.70 12.74 6.13
C ALA A 222 9.87 13.80 5.39
N THR A 223 10.37 15.04 5.31
CA THR A 223 9.73 16.11 4.53
C THR A 223 9.70 15.79 3.03
N LEU A 224 10.79 15.23 2.48
CA LEU A 224 10.82 14.79 1.08
C LEU A 224 9.80 13.67 0.81
N LEU A 225 9.68 12.71 1.72
CA LEU A 225 8.69 11.62 1.62
C LEU A 225 7.25 12.15 1.59
N LEU A 226 6.94 13.12 2.46
CA LEU A 226 5.63 13.77 2.49
C LEU A 226 5.32 14.50 1.18
N LEU A 227 6.26 15.32 0.69
CA LEU A 227 6.11 16.08 -0.55
C LEU A 227 6.04 15.17 -1.79
N ALA A 228 6.70 14.01 -1.77
CA ALA A 228 6.59 13.03 -2.84
C ALA A 228 5.19 12.38 -2.92
N HIS A 229 4.49 12.29 -1.79
CA HIS A 229 3.14 11.74 -1.68
C HIS A 229 2.04 12.78 -1.97
N SER A 230 2.28 14.07 -1.69
CA SER A 230 1.26 15.14 -1.85
C SER A 230 0.65 15.20 -3.26
N ALA A 231 1.44 14.91 -4.29
CA ALA A 231 1.02 14.99 -5.69
C ALA A 231 -0.07 13.98 -6.08
N THR A 232 -0.23 12.89 -5.32
CA THR A 232 -1.14 11.78 -5.64
C THR A 232 -2.09 11.46 -4.48
N SER A 233 -2.04 12.24 -3.40
CA SER A 233 -2.83 11.97 -2.21
C SER A 233 -4.20 12.61 -2.35
N GLU A 234 -5.25 11.80 -2.23
CA GLU A 234 -6.62 12.29 -2.02
C GLU A 234 -6.85 12.72 -0.55
N SER A 235 -5.91 12.38 0.34
CA SER A 235 -5.94 12.78 1.73
C SER A 235 -5.22 14.10 1.96
N GLY A 236 -5.71 14.89 2.93
CA GLY A 236 -5.07 16.15 3.32
C GLY A 236 -3.99 16.02 4.39
N ASP A 237 -3.83 14.83 4.99
CA ASP A 237 -2.97 14.62 6.17
C ASP A 237 -1.51 15.08 5.97
N TRP A 238 -0.97 14.94 4.75
CA TRP A 238 0.39 15.34 4.42
C TRP A 238 0.66 16.83 4.69
N ALA A 239 -0.36 17.69 4.54
CA ALA A 239 -0.21 19.13 4.75
C ALA A 239 -0.17 19.48 6.24
N ILE A 240 -0.90 18.74 7.07
CA ILE A 240 -0.84 18.84 8.54
C ILE A 240 0.53 18.37 9.03
N ASP A 241 0.99 17.22 8.51
CA ASP A 241 2.30 16.66 8.86
C ASP A 241 3.43 17.61 8.44
N LEU A 242 3.34 18.20 7.24
CA LEU A 242 4.28 19.22 6.75
C LEU A 242 4.28 20.48 7.62
N ALA A 243 3.12 21.02 7.99
CA ALA A 243 3.01 22.20 8.83
C ALA A 243 3.72 22.01 10.17
N ALA A 244 3.47 20.88 10.84
CA ALA A 244 4.11 20.56 12.12
C ALA A 244 5.64 20.39 12.00
N ARG A 245 6.14 19.86 10.87
CA ARG A 245 7.58 19.74 10.63
C ARG A 245 8.25 21.09 10.37
N ILE A 246 7.65 21.95 9.56
CA ILE A 246 8.15 23.31 9.30
C ILE A 246 8.23 24.10 10.61
N ASP A 247 7.24 23.95 11.49
CA ASP A 247 7.18 24.65 12.76
C ASP A 247 8.21 24.14 13.78
N ARG A 248 8.41 22.81 13.86
CA ARG A 248 9.10 22.19 15.00
C ARG A 248 10.45 21.53 14.67
N GLN A 249 10.86 21.49 13.41
CA GLN A 249 12.09 20.80 13.00
C GLN A 249 12.93 21.65 12.04
N ALA A 250 14.26 21.47 12.11
CA ALA A 250 15.17 22.03 11.13
C ALA A 250 15.16 21.19 9.85
N ILE A 251 14.84 21.81 8.72
CA ILE A 251 14.79 21.18 7.40
C ILE A 251 15.90 21.80 6.54
N ASP A 252 16.79 20.96 6.01
CA ASP A 252 17.77 21.39 5.01
C ASP A 252 17.11 21.44 3.63
N TRP A 253 16.60 22.61 3.28
CA TRP A 253 15.89 22.83 2.02
C TRP A 253 16.78 22.68 0.77
N ALA A 254 18.07 22.95 0.89
CA ALA A 254 19.02 22.82 -0.22
C ALA A 254 19.30 21.34 -0.52
N LEU A 255 19.54 20.55 0.54
CA LEU A 255 19.66 19.10 0.44
C LEU A 255 18.36 18.47 -0.07
N LEU A 256 17.21 18.87 0.46
CA LEU A 256 15.90 18.39 0.01
C LEU A 256 15.71 18.63 -1.49
N ALA A 257 16.00 19.83 -1.99
CA ALA A 257 15.92 20.14 -3.41
C ALA A 257 16.89 19.31 -4.26
N SER A 258 18.10 19.04 -3.76
CA SER A 258 19.07 18.16 -4.42
C SER A 258 18.54 16.72 -4.52
N MET A 259 18.04 16.16 -3.42
CA MET A 259 17.46 14.81 -3.39
C MET A 259 16.20 14.72 -4.27
N ALA A 260 15.34 15.73 -4.24
CA ALA A 260 14.16 15.80 -5.09
C ALA A 260 14.56 15.80 -6.57
N HIS A 261 15.60 16.55 -6.95
CA HIS A 261 16.11 16.56 -8.32
C HIS A 261 16.65 15.20 -8.76
N GLN A 262 17.49 14.56 -7.94
CA GLN A 262 18.05 13.24 -8.24
C GLN A 262 16.98 12.13 -8.35
N ARG A 263 15.81 12.34 -7.74
CA ARG A 263 14.67 11.40 -7.78
C ARG A 263 13.56 11.81 -8.78
N GLY A 264 13.75 12.88 -9.56
CA GLY A 264 12.71 13.38 -10.48
C GLY A 264 11.41 13.83 -9.77
N LEU A 265 11.55 14.32 -8.54
CA LEU A 265 10.47 14.74 -7.64
C LEU A 265 10.23 16.25 -7.61
N VAL A 266 11.03 17.03 -8.35
CA VAL A 266 10.96 18.50 -8.35
C VAL A 266 9.55 19.02 -8.62
N PRO A 267 8.80 18.55 -9.65
CA PRO A 267 7.46 19.05 -9.90
C PRO A 267 6.49 18.80 -8.73
N ALA A 268 6.53 17.61 -8.13
CA ALA A 268 5.67 17.24 -7.01
C ALA A 268 5.99 18.05 -5.75
N CYS A 269 7.27 18.20 -5.43
CA CYS A 269 7.69 18.97 -4.26
C CYS A 269 7.37 20.45 -4.41
N LEU A 270 7.62 21.02 -5.59
CA LEU A 270 7.30 22.43 -5.88
C LEU A 270 5.79 22.69 -5.77
N ALA A 271 4.96 21.78 -6.27
CA ALA A 271 3.51 21.85 -6.18
C ALA A 271 3.02 21.85 -4.72
N GLY A 272 3.53 20.92 -3.91
CA GLY A 272 3.18 20.79 -2.49
C GLY A 272 3.61 22.01 -1.68
N LEU A 273 4.82 22.52 -1.89
CA LEU A 273 5.33 23.72 -1.23
C LEU A 273 4.55 24.98 -1.63
N ARG A 274 4.14 25.09 -2.90
CA ARG A 274 3.29 26.19 -3.35
C ARG A 274 1.90 26.13 -2.72
N TYR A 275 1.28 24.95 -2.67
CA TYR A 275 -0.01 24.79 -1.98
C TYR A 275 0.09 25.19 -0.51
N ALA A 276 1.10 24.66 0.20
CA ALA A 276 1.36 24.98 1.59
C ALA A 276 1.48 26.50 1.82
N ARG A 277 2.21 27.21 0.95
CA ARG A 277 2.40 28.65 1.10
C ARG A 277 1.20 29.49 0.63
N GLN A 278 0.60 29.15 -0.50
CA GLN A 278 -0.38 30.00 -1.18
C GLN A 278 -1.80 29.75 -0.69
N GLU A 279 -2.16 28.49 -0.47
CA GLU A 279 -3.54 28.11 -0.10
C GLU A 279 -3.72 27.97 1.40
N LEU A 280 -2.65 27.65 2.13
CA LEU A 280 -2.68 27.41 3.58
C LEU A 280 -1.89 28.45 4.39
N SER A 281 -1.19 29.38 3.73
CA SER A 281 -0.33 30.40 4.36
C SER A 281 0.69 29.85 5.36
N LEU A 282 1.19 28.63 5.13
CA LEU A 282 2.26 28.06 5.95
C LEU A 282 3.58 28.83 5.72
N PRO A 283 4.44 28.95 6.76
CA PRO A 283 5.69 29.70 6.68
C PRO A 283 6.79 28.93 5.93
N VAL A 284 6.51 28.55 4.68
CA VAL A 284 7.49 27.93 3.78
C VAL A 284 8.54 28.98 3.40
N PRO A 285 9.84 28.80 3.73
CA PRO A 285 10.86 29.80 3.44
C PRO A 285 11.00 30.06 1.93
N ASP A 286 11.26 31.32 1.54
CA ASP A 286 11.53 31.68 0.14
C ASP A 286 12.70 30.88 -0.43
N ALA A 287 13.72 30.64 0.40
CA ALA A 287 14.87 29.81 0.04
C ALA A 287 14.46 28.37 -0.35
N ALA A 288 13.41 27.80 0.25
CA ALA A 288 12.95 26.46 -0.07
C ALA A 288 12.36 26.38 -1.49
N LEU A 289 11.52 27.35 -1.82
CA LEU A 289 10.90 27.44 -3.15
C LEU A 289 11.90 27.85 -4.22
N ALA A 290 12.84 28.75 -3.90
CA ALA A 290 13.94 29.12 -4.79
C ALA A 290 14.86 27.92 -5.07
N ALA A 291 15.29 27.19 -4.03
CA ALA A 291 16.14 26.01 -4.16
C ALA A 291 15.48 24.90 -4.98
N MET A 292 14.16 24.72 -4.85
CA MET A 292 13.42 23.75 -5.67
C MET A 292 13.23 24.23 -7.11
N ALA A 293 12.88 25.51 -7.31
CA ALA A 293 12.64 26.09 -8.63
C ALA A 293 13.92 26.24 -9.47
N SER A 294 15.09 26.36 -8.83
CA SER A 294 16.38 26.40 -9.53
C SER A 294 16.81 25.04 -10.09
N ARG A 295 16.14 23.95 -9.70
CA ARG A 295 16.43 22.61 -10.22
C ARG A 295 15.73 22.40 -11.56
N PRO A 296 16.45 21.97 -12.61
CA PRO A 296 15.81 21.67 -13.87
C PRO A 296 14.90 20.45 -13.71
N ALA A 297 13.66 20.57 -14.20
CA ALA A 297 12.72 19.47 -14.33
C ALA A 297 12.50 19.17 -15.82
N PRO A 298 13.09 18.09 -16.39
CA PRO A 298 12.85 17.69 -17.77
C PRO A 298 11.37 17.58 -18.12
N PHE A 299 11.03 17.75 -19.40
CA PHE A 299 9.64 17.67 -19.86
C PHE A 299 8.99 16.32 -19.52
N GLY A 300 9.74 15.22 -19.60
CA GLY A 300 9.27 13.89 -19.21
C GLY A 300 8.81 13.82 -17.75
N GLU A 301 9.54 14.43 -16.81
CA GLU A 301 9.17 14.45 -15.38
C GLU A 301 7.92 15.29 -15.14
N ARG A 302 7.82 16.45 -15.79
CA ARG A 302 6.62 17.31 -15.72
C ARG A 302 5.39 16.59 -16.27
N LEU A 303 5.54 15.88 -17.39
CA LEU A 303 4.47 15.10 -18.00
C LEU A 303 4.09 13.88 -17.13
N LYS A 304 5.07 13.22 -16.50
CA LYS A 304 4.86 12.12 -15.55
C LYS A 304 4.10 12.58 -14.31
N TYR A 305 4.49 13.73 -13.76
CA TYR A 305 3.76 14.37 -12.66
C TYR A 305 2.32 14.70 -13.09
N TRP A 306 2.13 15.44 -14.19
CA TRP A 306 0.81 15.82 -14.70
C TRP A 306 -0.14 14.64 -14.92
N SER A 307 0.38 13.52 -15.42
CA SER A 307 -0.41 12.32 -15.73
C SER A 307 -0.67 11.40 -14.53
N ASN A 308 0.06 11.56 -13.42
CA ASN A 308 -0.08 10.72 -12.22
C ASN A 308 -0.82 11.38 -11.06
N VAL A 309 -1.30 12.61 -11.23
CA VAL A 309 -2.00 13.34 -10.17
C VAL A 309 -3.26 12.62 -9.65
N ARG A 310 -3.96 11.88 -10.51
CA ARG A 310 -5.16 11.11 -10.15
C ARG A 310 -4.86 9.62 -10.05
N ASP A 311 -5.68 8.92 -9.27
CA ASP A 311 -5.69 7.45 -9.26
C ASP A 311 -5.76 6.93 -10.70
N ARG A 312 -5.06 5.82 -10.93
CA ARG A 312 -5.02 5.12 -12.21
C ARG A 312 -6.41 4.77 -12.73
N SER A 313 -7.38 4.48 -11.87
CA SER A 313 -8.77 4.21 -12.29
C SER A 313 -9.43 5.40 -12.98
N ASP A 314 -9.08 6.60 -12.54
CA ASP A 314 -9.80 7.84 -12.88
C ASP A 314 -9.15 8.60 -14.03
N ARG A 315 -8.11 7.99 -14.64
CA ARG A 315 -7.40 8.59 -15.76
C ARG A 315 -8.20 8.52 -17.04
N ASN A 316 -8.37 9.67 -17.69
CA ASN A 316 -8.90 9.73 -19.04
C ASN A 316 -7.87 9.21 -20.08
N LEU A 317 -8.30 9.10 -21.33
CA LEU A 317 -7.45 8.58 -22.42
C LEU A 317 -6.19 9.43 -22.66
N PHE A 318 -6.31 10.76 -22.53
CA PHE A 318 -5.17 11.68 -22.69
C PHE A 318 -4.13 11.51 -21.58
N GLU A 319 -4.55 11.32 -20.35
CA GLU A 319 -3.65 11.05 -19.22
C GLU A 319 -2.95 9.70 -19.35
N LYS A 320 -3.66 8.68 -19.84
CA LYS A 320 -3.07 7.38 -20.14
C LYS A 320 -2.03 7.48 -21.26
N ALA A 321 -2.34 8.23 -22.32
CA ALA A 321 -1.41 8.48 -23.42
C ALA A 321 -0.20 9.32 -22.96
N GLY A 322 -0.43 10.39 -22.22
CA GLY A 322 0.59 11.26 -21.63
C GLY A 322 1.52 10.50 -20.69
N ASN A 323 0.98 9.62 -19.84
CA ASN A 323 1.81 8.76 -18.98
C ASN A 323 2.69 7.82 -19.81
N ARG A 324 2.16 7.19 -20.87
CA ARG A 324 2.96 6.32 -21.77
C ARG A 324 4.06 7.10 -22.50
N LEU A 325 3.77 8.33 -22.91
CA LEU A 325 4.76 9.20 -23.52
C LEU A 325 5.83 9.63 -22.51
N ALA A 326 5.43 10.02 -21.30
CA ALA A 326 6.35 10.34 -20.22
C ALA A 326 7.29 9.15 -19.93
N ASP A 327 6.74 7.93 -19.84
CA ASP A 327 7.52 6.71 -19.63
C ASP A 327 8.56 6.46 -20.74
N ARG A 328 8.33 6.92 -21.97
CA ARG A 328 9.31 6.86 -23.07
C ARG A 328 10.35 7.98 -23.04
N LEU A 329 9.98 9.15 -22.52
CA LEU A 329 10.84 10.35 -22.49
C LEU A 329 11.76 10.39 -21.28
N LEU A 330 11.36 9.74 -20.19
CA LEU A 330 12.20 9.58 -19.01
C LEU A 330 13.36 8.66 -19.37
N ARG A 331 14.60 9.12 -19.12
CA ARG A 331 15.82 8.34 -19.39
C ARG A 331 15.71 7.00 -18.67
N HIS A 332 16.16 5.91 -19.31
CA HIS A 332 16.20 4.54 -18.76
C HIS A 332 17.03 4.37 -17.46
N GLN A 333 17.48 5.46 -16.81
CA GLN A 333 18.02 5.41 -15.47
C GLN A 333 16.86 5.29 -14.46
N GLY A 334 16.64 4.08 -13.96
CA GLY A 334 15.76 3.81 -12.82
C GLY A 334 14.29 3.47 -13.14
N PHE A 335 13.79 3.74 -14.35
CA PHE A 335 12.44 3.35 -14.78
C PHE A 335 12.36 1.88 -15.24
N SER A 336 12.83 0.94 -14.42
CA SER A 336 12.48 -0.48 -14.53
C SER A 336 11.26 -0.72 -13.62
N LEU A 337 10.13 -1.27 -14.10
CA LEU A 337 10.06 -2.58 -14.72
C LEU A 337 9.03 -2.65 -15.86
N ILE A 338 9.50 -3.14 -16.99
CA ILE A 338 8.72 -3.99 -17.89
C ILE A 338 8.36 -5.24 -17.08
N VAL A 339 7.10 -5.40 -16.67
CA VAL A 339 6.58 -6.73 -16.34
C VAL A 339 6.32 -7.46 -17.65
N LYS A 340 7.41 -7.96 -18.22
CA LYS A 340 7.43 -8.96 -19.27
C LYS A 340 8.74 -9.73 -19.05
N ASP A 341 8.59 -10.95 -18.56
CA ASP A 341 9.59 -12.01 -18.44
C ASP A 341 10.56 -12.03 -17.23
N ARG A 342 10.05 -11.84 -15.99
CA ARG A 342 10.65 -12.40 -14.75
C ARG A 342 9.60 -13.11 -13.88
N ARG A 343 9.09 -14.24 -14.43
CA ARG A 343 7.96 -15.11 -14.00
C ARG A 343 6.63 -14.38 -13.84
N ALA A 344 6.07 -14.00 -14.99
CA ALA A 344 4.66 -13.69 -15.10
C ALA A 344 3.82 -14.91 -14.68
N ILE A 345 3.05 -14.75 -13.61
CA ILE A 345 1.98 -15.66 -13.25
C ILE A 345 0.91 -15.53 -14.33
N THR A 346 0.78 -16.58 -15.13
CA THR A 346 -0.22 -16.64 -16.18
C THR A 346 -1.61 -16.72 -15.54
N VAL A 347 -2.31 -15.59 -15.39
CA VAL A 347 -3.76 -15.59 -15.15
C VAL A 347 -4.46 -15.75 -16.50
N THR A 348 -4.33 -16.91 -17.12
CA THR A 348 -5.15 -17.27 -18.29
C THR A 348 -6.32 -18.13 -17.81
N ARG A 349 -7.54 -17.71 -18.18
CA ARG A 349 -8.61 -18.69 -18.36
C ARG A 349 -8.17 -19.56 -19.55
N PRO A 350 -8.11 -20.89 -19.44
CA PRO A 350 -7.84 -21.71 -20.62
C PRO A 350 -8.89 -21.38 -21.68
N ARG A 351 -8.44 -20.86 -22.83
CA ARG A 351 -9.26 -20.68 -24.04
C ARG A 351 -9.20 -21.91 -24.96
N ILE A 352 -8.43 -22.93 -24.58
CA ILE A 352 -8.17 -24.11 -25.39
C ILE A 352 -9.10 -25.25 -24.94
N PRO A 353 -9.77 -25.96 -25.86
CA PRO A 353 -10.58 -27.12 -25.50
C PRO A 353 -9.69 -28.21 -24.85
N PHE A 354 -9.97 -28.46 -23.57
CA PHE A 354 -9.33 -29.41 -22.64
C PHE A 354 -9.04 -30.82 -23.20
N ARG A 355 -9.77 -31.26 -24.23
CA ARG A 355 -9.66 -32.60 -24.82
C ARG A 355 -8.39 -32.83 -25.64
N TRP A 356 -7.78 -31.79 -26.23
CA TRP A 356 -6.63 -31.96 -27.13
C TRP A 356 -5.29 -32.12 -26.38
N LEU A 357 -5.16 -31.50 -25.19
CA LEU A 357 -3.93 -31.55 -24.37
C LEU A 357 -3.74 -32.86 -23.60
N LEU A 358 -4.83 -33.55 -23.23
CA LEU A 358 -4.75 -34.82 -22.48
C LEU A 358 -4.13 -35.97 -23.27
N GLY A 359 -4.28 -35.99 -24.61
CA GLY A 359 -3.73 -37.05 -25.45
C GLY A 359 -2.19 -37.12 -25.46
N LEU A 360 -1.52 -36.02 -25.07
CA LEU A 360 -0.06 -35.95 -24.98
C LEU A 360 0.44 -35.85 -23.53
N ALA A 361 -0.44 -35.63 -22.54
CA ALA A 361 -0.05 -35.37 -21.16
C ALA A 361 0.10 -36.68 -20.35
N LYS A 362 1.14 -36.79 -19.54
CA LYS A 362 1.36 -37.93 -18.63
C LYS A 362 0.61 -37.71 -17.31
N PRO A 363 -0.29 -38.61 -16.88
CA PRO A 363 -0.94 -38.49 -15.58
C PRO A 363 0.08 -38.63 -14.44
N VAL A 364 -0.16 -37.92 -13.35
CA VAL A 364 0.59 -38.07 -12.10
C VAL A 364 -0.19 -39.03 -11.21
N GLU A 365 0.45 -40.11 -10.80
CA GLU A 365 -0.12 -41.14 -9.93
C GLU A 365 0.04 -40.78 -8.44
N GLY A 366 -0.72 -41.46 -7.58
CA GLY A 366 -0.63 -41.27 -6.12
C GLY A 366 -1.12 -39.91 -5.65
N LEU A 367 -2.21 -39.41 -6.25
CA LEU A 367 -2.81 -38.15 -5.81
C LEU A 367 -3.36 -38.28 -4.38
N PRO A 368 -3.18 -37.27 -3.52
CA PRO A 368 -3.80 -37.26 -2.20
C PRO A 368 -5.33 -37.36 -2.31
N ASP A 369 -5.92 -38.22 -1.48
CA ASP A 369 -7.36 -38.39 -1.39
C ASP A 369 -8.01 -37.33 -0.50
N GLY A 370 -9.28 -37.05 -0.78
CA GLY A 370 -10.11 -36.16 0.02
C GLY A 370 -9.94 -34.67 -0.28
N ARG A 371 -10.74 -33.86 0.43
CA ARG A 371 -10.72 -32.40 0.31
C ARG A 371 -9.81 -31.82 1.39
N SER A 372 -8.91 -30.93 0.98
CA SER A 372 -7.99 -30.23 1.88
C SER A 372 -7.82 -28.78 1.41
N LEU A 373 -7.31 -27.93 2.31
CA LEU A 373 -6.84 -26.59 1.96
C LEU A 373 -5.45 -26.62 1.33
N LEU A 374 -4.65 -27.64 1.64
CA LEU A 374 -3.30 -27.81 1.12
C LEU A 374 -3.15 -29.23 0.58
N HIS A 375 -2.65 -29.32 -0.65
CA HIS A 375 -2.19 -30.57 -1.25
C HIS A 375 -0.73 -30.45 -1.63
N THR A 376 0.07 -31.47 -1.30
CA THR A 376 1.47 -31.58 -1.73
C THR A 376 1.64 -32.86 -2.53
N LEU A 377 2.35 -32.78 -3.65
CA LEU A 377 2.61 -33.92 -4.53
C LEU A 377 4.02 -33.84 -5.09
N THR A 378 4.62 -34.99 -5.40
CA THR A 378 5.95 -35.06 -6.01
C THR A 378 5.80 -35.38 -7.50
N LEU A 379 6.28 -34.48 -8.35
CA LEU A 379 6.36 -34.69 -9.79
C LEU A 379 7.70 -35.34 -10.13
N ARG A 380 7.66 -36.58 -10.64
CA ARG A 380 8.84 -37.30 -11.14
C ARG A 380 9.06 -36.96 -12.61
N GLN A 381 10.19 -36.34 -12.95
CA GLN A 381 10.55 -35.92 -14.32
C GLN A 381 9.41 -35.18 -15.06
N PRO A 382 8.88 -34.09 -14.50
CA PRO A 382 7.77 -33.39 -15.14
C PRO A 382 8.17 -32.76 -16.45
N ARG A 383 7.21 -32.70 -17.37
CA ARG A 383 7.33 -31.93 -18.61
C ARG A 383 7.22 -30.42 -18.35
N ARG A 384 7.18 -29.62 -19.42
CA ARG A 384 7.26 -28.15 -19.34
C ARG A 384 6.02 -27.49 -18.74
N SER A 385 4.91 -28.20 -18.60
CA SER A 385 3.68 -27.65 -18.06
C SER A 385 2.91 -28.63 -17.18
N LEU A 386 2.08 -28.06 -16.30
CA LEU A 386 1.23 -28.76 -15.35
C LEU A 386 -0.23 -28.44 -15.64
N ILE A 387 -1.06 -29.48 -15.69
CA ILE A 387 -2.51 -29.38 -15.81
C ILE A 387 -3.12 -29.88 -14.50
N LEU A 388 -3.97 -29.07 -13.90
CA LEU A 388 -4.62 -29.35 -12.61
C LEU A 388 -6.13 -29.34 -12.80
N LYS A 389 -6.80 -30.43 -12.43
CA LYS A 389 -8.26 -30.49 -12.28
C LYS A 389 -8.60 -30.55 -10.81
N LEU A 390 -9.19 -29.46 -10.31
CA LEU A 390 -9.62 -29.33 -8.93
C LEU A 390 -11.14 -29.54 -8.87
N THR A 391 -11.62 -30.33 -7.92
CA THR A 391 -13.04 -30.38 -7.55
C THR A 391 -13.23 -29.75 -6.18
N LEU A 392 -14.31 -29.01 -6.02
CA LEU A 392 -14.67 -28.37 -4.76
C LEU A 392 -16.18 -28.24 -4.66
N GLU A 393 -16.67 -28.13 -3.43
CA GLU A 393 -18.05 -27.76 -3.20
C GLU A 393 -18.24 -26.25 -3.41
N ALA A 394 -19.25 -25.88 -4.18
CA ALA A 394 -19.52 -24.48 -4.47
C ALA A 394 -19.92 -23.73 -3.19
N PRO A 395 -19.26 -22.61 -2.86
CA PRO A 395 -19.63 -21.81 -1.68
C PRO A 395 -21.07 -21.29 -1.76
N ALA A 396 -21.67 -21.00 -0.61
CA ALA A 396 -23.02 -20.43 -0.55
C ALA A 396 -23.16 -19.16 -1.40
N MET A 397 -22.20 -18.24 -1.27
CA MET A 397 -22.16 -16.98 -2.02
C MET A 397 -21.25 -17.07 -3.24
N SER A 398 -21.64 -16.43 -4.34
CA SER A 398 -20.78 -16.35 -5.53
C SER A 398 -19.55 -15.50 -5.23
N ARG A 399 -18.37 -16.12 -5.23
CA ARG A 399 -17.12 -15.47 -4.83
C ARG A 399 -15.92 -15.90 -5.65
N ARG A 400 -14.86 -15.11 -5.58
CA ARG A 400 -13.56 -15.48 -6.17
C ARG A 400 -12.93 -16.57 -5.33
N LEU A 401 -12.22 -17.48 -6.00
CA LEU A 401 -11.43 -18.53 -5.38
C LEU A 401 -9.99 -18.38 -5.85
N PHE A 402 -9.05 -18.59 -4.93
CA PHE A 402 -7.62 -18.44 -5.18
C PHE A 402 -6.86 -19.68 -4.69
N PHE A 403 -5.93 -20.13 -5.52
CA PHE A 403 -5.02 -21.21 -5.17
C PHE A 403 -3.60 -20.77 -5.52
N ASP A 404 -2.71 -20.77 -4.55
CA ASP A 404 -1.30 -20.45 -4.74
C ASP A 404 -0.53 -21.76 -4.94
N ILE A 405 0.33 -21.79 -5.96
CA ILE A 405 1.11 -22.97 -6.34
C ILE A 405 2.58 -22.68 -6.09
N THR A 406 3.23 -23.57 -5.34
CA THR A 406 4.67 -23.56 -5.12
C THR A 406 5.32 -24.80 -5.70
N CYS A 407 6.59 -24.67 -6.05
CA CYS A 407 7.46 -25.69 -6.62
C CYS A 407 8.77 -25.65 -5.84
N ASN A 408 9.10 -26.71 -5.11
CA ASN A 408 10.21 -26.76 -4.16
C ASN A 408 10.23 -25.56 -3.19
N GLY A 409 9.06 -25.17 -2.69
CA GLY A 409 8.87 -24.03 -1.79
C GLY A 409 8.81 -22.65 -2.48
N VAL A 410 9.11 -22.56 -3.77
CA VAL A 410 9.12 -21.31 -4.57
C VAL A 410 7.76 -21.12 -5.24
N ALA A 411 7.08 -20.01 -5.02
CA ALA A 411 5.80 -19.73 -5.68
C ALA A 411 5.95 -19.55 -7.21
N ILE A 412 5.12 -20.24 -7.99
CA ILE A 412 5.20 -20.23 -9.46
C ILE A 412 3.92 -19.74 -10.14
N ALA A 413 2.77 -19.85 -9.48
CA ALA A 413 1.49 -19.43 -10.04
C ALA A 413 0.45 -19.11 -8.97
N ARG A 414 -0.50 -18.25 -9.34
CA ARG A 414 -1.77 -18.04 -8.64
C ARG A 414 -2.91 -18.35 -9.60
N LEU A 415 -3.67 -19.37 -9.24
CA LEU A 415 -4.89 -19.74 -9.94
C LEU A 415 -6.06 -18.91 -9.42
N ARG A 416 -6.95 -18.51 -10.33
CA ARG A 416 -8.15 -17.75 -9.99
C ARG A 416 -9.38 -18.34 -10.66
N SER A 417 -10.43 -18.57 -9.86
CA SER A 417 -11.74 -18.96 -10.38
C SER A 417 -12.87 -18.19 -9.70
N ARG A 418 -14.11 -18.50 -10.08
CA ARG A 418 -15.34 -18.07 -9.40
C ARG A 418 -16.30 -19.25 -9.31
N ALA A 419 -16.93 -19.42 -8.16
CA ALA A 419 -17.96 -20.42 -7.91
C ALA A 419 -18.93 -19.91 -6.82
N GLY A 420 -20.04 -20.63 -6.64
CA GLY A 420 -21.07 -20.31 -5.63
C GLY A 420 -22.27 -19.51 -6.16
N GLY A 421 -23.21 -19.19 -5.27
CA GLY A 421 -24.49 -18.57 -5.62
C GLY A 421 -25.52 -19.62 -6.03
N ARG A 422 -26.09 -19.53 -7.25
CA ARG A 422 -27.11 -20.47 -7.74
C ARG A 422 -26.70 -21.95 -7.76
N GLY A 423 -25.39 -22.24 -7.69
CA GLY A 423 -24.85 -23.58 -7.64
C GLY A 423 -24.31 -24.01 -6.28
N ALA A 424 -24.62 -23.29 -5.19
CA ALA A 424 -24.16 -23.59 -3.84
C ALA A 424 -24.38 -25.07 -3.47
N GLY A 425 -23.43 -25.66 -2.75
CA GLY A 425 -23.46 -27.07 -2.32
C GLY A 425 -23.23 -28.09 -3.43
N ARG A 426 -23.25 -27.69 -4.72
CA ARG A 426 -22.94 -28.59 -5.83
C ARG A 426 -21.44 -28.76 -5.97
N GLU A 427 -21.02 -29.95 -6.37
CA GLU A 427 -19.64 -30.17 -6.77
C GLU A 427 -19.33 -29.45 -8.08
N VAL A 428 -18.20 -28.76 -8.09
CA VAL A 428 -17.76 -27.94 -9.20
C VAL A 428 -16.32 -28.30 -9.55
N SER A 429 -16.11 -28.67 -10.81
CA SER A 429 -14.78 -28.93 -11.36
C SER A 429 -14.18 -27.66 -11.98
N ARG A 430 -12.88 -27.46 -11.78
CA ARG A 430 -12.08 -26.38 -12.38
C ARG A 430 -10.76 -26.93 -12.89
N THR A 431 -10.50 -26.70 -14.17
CA THR A 431 -9.23 -27.09 -14.79
C THR A 431 -8.36 -25.87 -15.02
N PHE A 432 -7.09 -26.01 -14.68
CA PHE A 432 -6.06 -25.00 -14.87
C PHE A 432 -4.89 -25.61 -15.64
N HIS A 433 -4.22 -24.78 -16.42
CA HIS A 433 -2.99 -25.12 -17.12
C HIS A 433 -1.97 -24.03 -16.82
N LEU A 434 -0.78 -24.42 -16.39
CA LEU A 434 0.29 -23.51 -16.06
C LEU A 434 1.64 -24.04 -16.58
N PRO A 435 2.55 -23.15 -17.02
CA PRO A 435 3.92 -23.54 -17.30
C PRO A 435 4.66 -23.86 -15.99
N LEU A 436 5.54 -24.86 -16.03
CA LEU A 436 6.52 -25.10 -14.97
C LEU A 436 7.81 -24.31 -15.26
N PRO A 437 8.56 -23.91 -14.23
CA PRO A 437 9.87 -23.29 -14.41
C PRO A 437 10.81 -24.10 -15.31
N ASN A 438 11.59 -23.40 -16.14
CA ASN A 438 12.67 -24.03 -16.90
C ASN A 438 13.82 -24.48 -15.98
N GLY A 439 14.52 -25.55 -16.36
CA GLY A 439 15.72 -26.01 -15.67
C GLY A 439 15.48 -26.77 -14.37
N LEU A 440 14.24 -27.23 -14.12
CA LEU A 440 13.98 -28.14 -13.02
C LEU A 440 14.59 -29.51 -13.32
N VAL A 441 15.36 -30.07 -12.38
CA VAL A 441 16.04 -31.36 -12.50
C VAL A 441 15.61 -32.26 -11.34
N GLY A 442 15.32 -33.53 -11.64
CA GLY A 442 14.94 -34.52 -10.63
C GLY A 442 13.48 -34.46 -10.21
N ASP A 443 13.19 -35.01 -9.04
CA ASP A 443 11.87 -35.02 -8.42
C ASP A 443 11.54 -33.63 -7.85
N ILE A 444 10.32 -33.17 -8.12
CA ILE A 444 9.89 -31.82 -7.77
C ILE A 444 8.72 -31.88 -6.82
N SER A 445 8.85 -31.24 -5.66
CA SER A 445 7.73 -31.04 -4.74
C SER A 445 6.85 -29.90 -5.22
N VAL A 446 5.57 -30.15 -5.42
CA VAL A 446 4.57 -29.14 -5.77
C VAL A 446 3.54 -29.07 -4.66
N ALA A 447 3.31 -27.87 -4.12
CA ALA A 447 2.23 -27.61 -3.18
C ALA A 447 1.19 -26.67 -3.78
N ILE A 448 -0.08 -26.97 -3.54
CA ILE A 448 -1.25 -26.23 -4.01
C ILE A 448 -2.04 -25.85 -2.77
N ASN A 449 -2.11 -24.56 -2.47
CA ASN A 449 -2.72 -24.03 -1.26
C ASN A 449 -3.93 -23.15 -1.59
N ALA A 450 -5.11 -23.52 -1.08
CA ALA A 450 -6.30 -22.69 -1.12
C ALA A 450 -6.18 -21.60 -0.06
N ARG A 451 -6.35 -20.35 -0.50
CA ARG A 451 -6.17 -19.17 0.36
C ARG A 451 -7.42 -18.31 0.39
N PRO A 452 -7.61 -17.54 1.49
CA PRO A 452 -8.77 -16.66 1.59
C PRO A 452 -8.73 -15.56 0.53
N VAL A 453 -9.87 -14.93 0.27
CA VAL A 453 -10.00 -13.81 -0.67
C VAL A 453 -9.28 -12.57 -0.15
N ARG A 454 -9.34 -12.35 1.16
CA ARG A 454 -8.72 -11.26 1.94
C ARG A 454 -8.49 -11.74 3.38
N PHE A 455 -7.83 -10.93 4.19
CA PHE A 455 -7.79 -11.12 5.63
C PHE A 455 -9.18 -11.30 6.23
N ILE A 456 -9.29 -12.20 7.20
CA ILE A 456 -10.51 -12.51 7.93
C ILE A 456 -10.24 -12.09 9.37
N PRO A 457 -10.91 -11.03 9.85
CA PRO A 457 -10.79 -10.59 11.24
C PRO A 457 -11.13 -11.72 12.22
N PRO A 458 -10.51 -11.76 13.42
CA PRO A 458 -10.86 -12.73 14.46
C PRO A 458 -12.33 -12.67 14.90
N ASP A 459 -12.95 -11.49 14.80
CA ASP A 459 -14.35 -11.21 15.13
C ASP A 459 -15.30 -11.33 13.93
N ALA A 460 -14.83 -11.87 12.80
CA ALA A 460 -15.65 -12.05 11.61
C ALA A 460 -16.85 -12.95 11.90
N THR A 461 -18.03 -12.53 11.44
CA THR A 461 -19.24 -13.36 11.50
C THR A 461 -19.07 -14.62 10.65
N ASP A 462 -19.82 -15.69 10.95
CA ASP A 462 -19.79 -16.93 10.14
C ASP A 462 -20.04 -16.66 8.65
N ARG A 463 -20.90 -15.67 8.36
CA ARG A 463 -21.20 -15.24 6.99
C ARG A 463 -19.98 -14.60 6.32
N GLU A 464 -19.23 -13.75 7.02
CA GLU A 464 -18.02 -13.11 6.50
C GLU A 464 -16.89 -14.12 6.35
N ALA A 465 -16.69 -14.99 7.35
CA ALA A 465 -15.74 -16.09 7.29
C ALA A 465 -16.05 -17.01 6.09
N ALA A 466 -17.33 -17.35 5.86
CA ALA A 466 -17.74 -18.14 4.69
C ALA A 466 -17.58 -17.38 3.36
N ALA A 467 -17.75 -16.06 3.35
CA ALA A 467 -17.57 -15.22 2.15
C ALA A 467 -16.09 -15.02 1.79
N LEU A 468 -15.18 -15.00 2.76
CA LEU A 468 -13.77 -14.67 2.56
C LEU A 468 -12.82 -15.86 2.72
N GLY A 469 -13.21 -16.91 3.44
CA GLY A 469 -12.42 -18.11 3.77
C GLY A 469 -11.83 -18.84 2.57
N PRO A 470 -10.73 -19.58 2.73
CA PRO A 470 -10.30 -20.50 1.69
C PRO A 470 -11.37 -21.59 1.49
N THR A 471 -11.43 -22.22 0.31
CA THR A 471 -12.37 -23.32 0.03
C THR A 471 -11.57 -24.63 -0.07
N PRO A 472 -11.88 -25.66 0.74
CA PRO A 472 -11.33 -26.99 0.58
C PRO A 472 -11.59 -27.55 -0.81
N PHE A 473 -10.60 -28.21 -1.37
CA PHE A 473 -10.66 -28.78 -2.72
C PHE A 473 -9.98 -30.13 -2.75
N GLN A 474 -10.28 -30.92 -3.78
CA GLN A 474 -9.67 -32.21 -4.07
C GLN A 474 -8.95 -32.14 -5.42
N LEU A 475 -7.85 -32.88 -5.52
CA LEU A 475 -7.14 -33.09 -6.78
C LEU A 475 -7.82 -34.20 -7.58
N ALA A 476 -8.78 -33.83 -8.43
CA ALA A 476 -9.50 -34.76 -9.30
C ALA A 476 -8.69 -35.21 -10.53
N GLY A 477 -7.48 -34.65 -10.72
CA GLY A 477 -6.54 -35.10 -11.73
C GLY A 477 -5.39 -34.12 -11.92
N VAL A 478 -4.20 -34.66 -12.14
CA VAL A 478 -2.98 -33.89 -12.39
C VAL A 478 -2.23 -34.54 -13.54
N TRP A 479 -1.78 -33.73 -14.49
CA TRP A 479 -1.02 -34.20 -15.65
C TRP A 479 0.15 -33.28 -15.94
N THR A 480 1.23 -33.85 -16.47
CA THR A 480 2.39 -33.10 -16.96
C THR A 480 2.44 -33.17 -18.49
N ALA A 481 2.57 -32.01 -19.16
CA ALA A 481 2.52 -31.88 -20.62
C ALA A 481 3.74 -31.14 -21.18
#